data_AF-A0AA86JHW5-F1
#
_entry.id   AF-A0AA86JHW5-F1
#
_cell.length_a   1.000
_cell.length_b   1.000
_cell.length_c   1.000
_cell.angle_alpha   90.00
_cell.angle_beta   90.00
_cell.angle_gamma   90.00
#
_symmetry.space_group_name_H-M   'P 1'
#
loop_
_entity.id
_entity.type
_entity.pdbx_description
1 polymer ?
#
loop_
_entity_poly.entity_id
_entity_poly.type
_entity_poly.pdbx_seq_one_letter_code
_entity_poly.pdbx_strand_id
1 'polypeptide(L)'
;MSHHGNVYRSGDAPPSSTFYDQGKFGRLFQNLPAFSSDSPALRAALLKIGERNGVMDAKDDLTQAPQNLILQQPLLANNPDNPDLTAGMTFLGQFLDHDMTLDITSSLEQQVDPEMIQNFRVPTFGLDSVYGLGPGGSPHLFDQTVDFGLTTMLVELNPGAELLCRDGSNKFDLPRNSQGTPLIGDPRNDENLVLSQLQVAFLKFHNKVVAHMKSEVGLTNPAEIFLEAQRLTRWHYQWIILNEFLPKTIGKSLVTNILTKGRKFYKWRNAPYIPVEFSVAAYRFGHSQVRPSYRVNFGKGSDPDLFALFFNDNLAVNPVTFDMRGGSRAPHRFIDWQTFFDFGDNKARQNKRIDTRISTVMFDLPGLPPGGPQSLAQLNLLRHLTFKVPSGQRVAAAMEIEALPEEALAELKPYNLHKRTPLWYYCLKEADVTADGKHLGPVGGRIVGEVMIGLLQGDKTSYLSQDPDWTPVFGKKHGQFTMVDLLTQAGVVTEL
;
A
#
# COMPACT_ATOMS: atom_id res chain seq x y z
N MET A 1 11.63 1.73 13.91
CA MET A 1 10.87 1.70 12.65
C MET A 1 9.51 2.31 12.92
N SER A 2 9.05 3.26 12.11
CA SER A 2 7.64 3.67 12.15
C SER A 2 6.82 2.58 11.50
N HIS A 3 5.94 1.93 12.26
CA HIS A 3 5.03 0.94 11.70
C HIS A 3 3.75 1.63 11.21
N HIS A 4 3.12 1.09 10.18
CA HIS A 4 1.73 1.34 9.82
C HIS A 4 0.87 1.25 11.09
N GLY A 5 0.38 2.40 11.56
CA GLY A 5 -0.28 2.50 12.87
C GLY A 5 0.28 3.59 13.78
N ASN A 6 1.47 4.15 13.50
CA ASN A 6 2.07 5.22 14.30
C ASN A 6 1.10 6.38 14.54
N VAL A 7 0.93 6.74 15.81
CA VAL A 7 0.04 7.81 16.27
C VAL A 7 0.52 9.13 15.67
N TYR A 8 -0.26 9.72 14.76
CA TYR A 8 -0.11 11.12 14.38
C TYR A 8 -0.14 11.95 15.66
N ARG A 9 0.95 12.65 15.96
CA ARG A 9 1.01 13.51 17.15
C ARG A 9 0.18 14.77 16.89
N SER A 10 -0.30 15.39 17.96
CA SER A 10 -1.09 16.62 17.93
C SER A 10 -0.33 17.72 17.17
N GLY A 11 -0.66 17.89 15.90
CA GLY A 11 -0.01 18.76 14.92
C GLY A 11 -0.58 18.52 13.51
N ASP A 12 -0.97 17.28 13.21
CA ASP A 12 -1.56 16.87 11.92
C ASP A 12 -3.09 17.09 11.82
N ALA A 13 -3.66 18.03 12.57
CA ALA A 13 -5.09 18.31 12.42
C ALA A 13 -5.30 18.95 11.03
N PRO A 14 -6.04 18.30 10.10
CA PRO A 14 -6.25 18.87 8.79
C PRO A 14 -7.01 20.20 8.96
N PRO A 15 -6.57 21.28 8.31
CA PRO A 15 -7.19 22.59 8.46
C PRO A 15 -8.68 22.51 8.12
N SER A 16 -9.51 23.19 8.93
CA SER A 16 -10.96 23.28 8.72
C SER A 16 -11.39 24.41 7.78
N SER A 17 -10.43 25.17 7.24
CA SER A 17 -10.67 26.35 6.39
C SER A 17 -11.04 26.00 4.95
N THR A 18 -11.90 26.82 4.35
CA THR A 18 -12.30 26.79 2.93
C THR A 18 -11.28 27.45 1.99
N PHE A 19 -10.26 28.11 2.55
CA PHE A 19 -9.16 28.76 1.86
C PHE A 19 -7.87 28.02 2.21
N TYR A 20 -7.57 26.98 1.45
CA TYR A 20 -6.25 26.36 1.51
C TYR A 20 -5.55 26.61 0.20
N ASP A 21 -4.56 27.51 0.24
CA ASP A 21 -3.77 27.85 -0.93
C ASP A 21 -2.75 26.73 -1.23
N GLN A 22 -2.21 26.03 -0.23
CA GLN A 22 -1.29 24.88 -0.37
C GLN A 22 -1.20 24.02 0.90
N GLY A 23 -1.02 22.70 0.72
CA GLY A 23 -0.50 21.76 1.74
C GLY A 23 -1.02 20.32 1.63
N LYS A 24 -0.51 19.43 2.51
CA LYS A 24 -0.49 17.97 2.28
C LYS A 24 -1.82 17.25 2.55
N PHE A 25 -2.53 17.62 3.61
CA PHE A 25 -3.78 16.97 4.01
C PHE A 25 -4.98 17.92 3.89
N GLY A 26 -6.15 17.38 3.52
CA GLY A 26 -7.40 18.15 3.40
C GLY A 26 -8.64 17.29 3.61
N ARG A 27 -9.80 17.77 3.17
CA ARG A 27 -11.10 17.08 3.28
C ARG A 27 -11.86 17.12 1.97
N LEU A 28 -12.43 15.98 1.57
CA LEU A 28 -13.38 15.91 0.44
C LEU A 28 -14.70 16.57 0.81
N PHE A 29 -15.18 16.36 2.04
CA PHE A 29 -16.52 16.78 2.46
C PHE A 29 -16.46 17.72 3.67
N GLN A 30 -15.92 18.93 3.44
CA GLN A 30 -15.65 19.93 4.49
C GLN A 30 -16.87 20.29 5.36
N ASN A 31 -18.07 20.28 4.77
CA ASN A 31 -19.30 20.65 5.46
C ASN A 31 -19.98 19.49 6.19
N LEU A 32 -19.47 18.25 6.05
CA LEU A 32 -20.08 17.10 6.72
C LEU A 32 -19.59 16.99 8.16
N PRO A 33 -20.50 16.84 9.15
CA PRO A 33 -20.09 16.64 10.54
C PRO A 33 -19.47 15.25 10.74
N ALA A 34 -18.57 15.17 11.72
CA ALA A 34 -17.98 13.91 12.19
C ALA A 34 -19.04 12.86 12.54
N PHE A 35 -18.77 11.58 12.28
CA PHE A 35 -19.72 10.48 12.49
C PHE A 35 -20.33 10.46 13.91
N SER A 36 -19.57 10.89 14.92
CA SER A 36 -20.04 11.08 16.29
C SER A 36 -19.16 12.09 17.05
N SER A 37 -19.67 12.61 18.17
CA SER A 37 -18.84 13.23 19.21
C SER A 37 -17.92 12.20 19.87
N ASP A 38 -16.75 12.66 20.29
CA ASP A 38 -15.78 11.84 21.02
C ASP A 38 -16.18 11.72 22.49
N SER A 39 -16.37 10.48 22.96
CA SER A 39 -16.74 10.16 24.33
C SER A 39 -16.06 8.87 24.80
N PRO A 40 -15.85 8.68 26.11
CA PRO A 40 -15.30 7.43 26.64
C PRO A 40 -16.09 6.19 26.22
N ALA A 41 -17.43 6.29 26.22
CA ALA A 41 -18.32 5.20 25.81
C ALA A 41 -18.13 4.83 24.33
N LEU A 42 -17.99 5.82 23.45
CA LEU A 42 -17.74 5.55 22.04
C LEU A 42 -16.35 4.98 21.80
N ARG A 43 -15.31 5.51 22.45
CA ARG A 43 -13.95 4.96 22.36
C ARG A 43 -13.93 3.49 22.80
N ALA A 44 -14.61 3.15 23.89
CA ALA A 44 -14.75 1.77 24.34
C ALA A 44 -15.48 0.89 23.31
N ALA A 45 -16.55 1.39 22.68
CA ALA A 45 -17.25 0.67 21.62
C ALA A 45 -16.35 0.39 20.40
N LEU A 46 -15.59 1.38 19.93
CA LEU A 46 -14.64 1.22 18.82
C LEU A 46 -13.52 0.24 19.17
N LEU A 47 -13.02 0.29 20.41
CA LEU A 47 -12.04 -0.66 20.91
C LEU A 47 -12.61 -2.10 20.90
N LYS A 48 -13.87 -2.27 21.33
CA LYS A 48 -14.56 -3.57 21.34
C LYS A 48 -14.85 -4.12 19.94
N ILE A 49 -15.12 -3.26 18.96
CA ILE A 49 -15.34 -3.69 17.57
C ILE A 49 -14.04 -4.24 16.97
N GLY A 50 -12.92 -3.57 17.24
CA GLY A 50 -11.62 -3.91 16.68
C GLY A 50 -10.73 -4.80 17.55
N GLU A 51 -11.17 -5.30 18.71
CA GLU A 51 -10.35 -6.20 19.53
C GLU A 51 -10.26 -7.61 18.93
N ARG A 52 -9.29 -8.40 19.41
CA ARG A 52 -9.21 -9.83 19.11
C ARG A 52 -10.48 -10.54 19.57
N ASN A 53 -11.01 -11.45 18.75
CA ASN A 53 -12.33 -12.08 18.86
C ASN A 53 -13.54 -11.12 18.72
N GLY A 54 -13.29 -9.84 18.43
CA GLY A 54 -14.30 -8.83 18.17
C GLY A 54 -15.01 -9.00 16.83
N VAL A 55 -15.81 -8.00 16.46
CA VAL A 55 -16.65 -8.03 15.25
C VAL A 55 -15.81 -8.22 13.99
N MET A 56 -14.65 -7.56 13.93
CA MET A 56 -13.80 -7.53 12.74
C MET A 56 -12.79 -8.68 12.65
N ASP A 57 -12.68 -9.53 13.69
CA ASP A 57 -11.73 -10.64 13.67
C ASP A 57 -12.25 -11.77 12.76
N ALA A 58 -11.39 -12.21 11.83
CA ALA A 58 -11.61 -13.39 10.98
C ALA A 58 -11.65 -14.70 11.77
N LYS A 59 -11.02 -14.75 12.95
CA LYS A 59 -10.83 -15.95 13.78
C LYS A 59 -10.12 -17.08 13.01
N ASP A 60 -9.05 -16.73 12.29
CA ASP A 60 -8.14 -17.68 11.68
C ASP A 60 -7.50 -18.58 12.77
N ASP A 61 -7.39 -19.89 12.50
CA ASP A 61 -6.73 -20.82 13.42
C ASP A 61 -5.20 -20.74 13.28
N LEU A 62 -4.60 -19.75 13.94
CA LEU A 62 -3.14 -19.51 13.90
C LEU A 62 -2.31 -20.61 14.59
N THR A 63 -2.92 -21.66 15.14
CA THR A 63 -2.19 -22.85 15.64
C THR A 63 -1.79 -23.80 14.51
N GLN A 64 -2.41 -23.66 13.34
CA GLN A 64 -2.12 -24.48 12.16
C GLN A 64 -0.79 -24.10 11.51
N ALA A 65 -0.18 -25.06 10.80
CA ALA A 65 0.99 -24.78 9.96
C ALA A 65 0.65 -23.69 8.92
N PRO A 66 1.55 -22.73 8.63
CA PRO A 66 1.24 -21.60 7.74
C PRO A 66 0.78 -22.03 6.32
N GLN A 67 1.31 -23.15 5.81
CA GLN A 67 0.85 -23.74 4.56
C GLN A 67 -0.65 -24.11 4.57
N ASN A 68 -1.15 -24.62 5.70
CA ASN A 68 -2.56 -25.02 5.83
C ASN A 68 -3.50 -23.82 5.76
N LEU A 69 -3.08 -22.67 6.31
CA LEU A 69 -3.78 -21.39 6.23
C LEU A 69 -3.87 -20.80 4.81
N ILE A 70 -3.30 -21.49 3.82
CA ILE A 70 -3.38 -21.14 2.39
C ILE A 70 -4.09 -22.23 1.59
N LEU A 71 -3.82 -23.51 1.90
CA LEU A 71 -4.26 -24.63 1.06
C LEU A 71 -5.53 -25.32 1.54
N GLN A 72 -5.86 -25.26 2.84
CA GLN A 72 -7.00 -26.00 3.40
C GLN A 72 -8.26 -25.13 3.41
N GLN A 73 -9.18 -25.43 2.49
CA GLN A 73 -10.43 -24.69 2.31
C GLN A 73 -11.26 -24.47 3.60
N PRO A 74 -11.41 -25.45 4.52
CA PRO A 74 -12.16 -25.23 5.76
C PRO A 74 -11.61 -24.10 6.63
N LEU A 75 -10.28 -23.88 6.60
CA LEU A 75 -9.63 -22.82 7.39
C LEU A 75 -9.83 -21.42 6.79
N LEU A 76 -10.31 -21.32 5.55
CA LEU A 76 -10.53 -20.06 4.84
C LEU A 76 -11.99 -19.57 4.93
N ALA A 77 -12.90 -20.38 5.50
CA ALA A 77 -14.34 -20.12 5.44
C ALA A 77 -14.78 -18.77 6.03
N ASN A 78 -14.12 -18.32 7.11
CA ASN A 78 -14.41 -17.04 7.77
C ASN A 78 -13.59 -15.86 7.22
N ASN A 79 -12.66 -16.14 6.31
CA ASN A 79 -11.72 -15.18 5.73
C ASN A 79 -11.45 -15.56 4.27
N PRO A 80 -12.47 -15.45 3.40
CA PRO A 80 -12.40 -15.94 2.03
C PRO A 80 -11.39 -15.16 1.18
N ASP A 81 -10.83 -15.87 0.22
CA ASP A 81 -9.94 -15.27 -0.79
C ASP A 81 -10.75 -14.50 -1.84
N ASN A 82 -10.16 -13.44 -2.39
CA ASN A 82 -10.71 -12.70 -3.51
C ASN A 82 -10.38 -13.44 -4.82
N PRO A 83 -11.35 -13.87 -5.64
CA PRO A 83 -11.04 -14.61 -6.85
C PRO A 83 -10.34 -13.79 -7.94
N ASP A 84 -10.39 -12.46 -7.87
CA ASP A 84 -10.01 -11.57 -8.98
C ASP A 84 -8.68 -10.80 -8.74
N LEU A 85 -8.14 -10.84 -7.52
CA LEU A 85 -6.96 -10.08 -7.11
C LEU A 85 -5.89 -10.94 -6.43
N THR A 86 -4.68 -10.88 -6.98
CA THR A 86 -3.52 -11.59 -6.44
C THR A 86 -3.00 -10.95 -5.15
N ALA A 87 -2.31 -11.74 -4.32
CA ALA A 87 -1.72 -11.29 -3.06
C ALA A 87 -0.80 -10.06 -3.22
N GLY A 88 -0.10 -9.96 -4.36
CA GLY A 88 0.77 -8.84 -4.69
C GLY A 88 0.06 -7.49 -4.80
N MET A 89 -1.24 -7.47 -5.15
CA MET A 89 -2.01 -6.23 -5.24
C MET A 89 -2.19 -5.55 -3.88
N THR A 90 -2.24 -6.33 -2.79
CA THR A 90 -2.28 -5.80 -1.42
C THR A 90 -1.03 -4.99 -1.11
N PHE A 91 0.15 -5.54 -1.44
CA PHE A 91 1.44 -4.90 -1.16
C PHE A 91 1.77 -3.78 -2.16
N LEU A 92 1.31 -3.89 -3.41
CA LEU A 92 1.36 -2.76 -4.34
C LEU A 92 0.54 -1.59 -3.77
N GLY A 93 -0.70 -1.83 -3.31
CA GLY A 93 -1.53 -0.79 -2.69
C GLY A 93 -0.84 -0.10 -1.50
N GLN A 94 -0.13 -0.89 -0.67
CA GLN A 94 0.69 -0.37 0.42
C GLN A 94 1.89 0.47 -0.07
N PHE A 95 2.61 0.01 -1.09
CA PHE A 95 3.71 0.76 -1.71
C PHE A 95 3.24 2.09 -2.29
N LEU A 96 2.06 2.10 -2.94
CA LEU A 96 1.42 3.32 -3.45
C LEU A 96 1.08 4.31 -2.32
N ASP A 97 0.60 3.83 -1.18
CA ASP A 97 0.36 4.67 0.01
C ASP A 97 1.65 5.35 0.47
N HIS A 98 2.75 4.60 0.53
CA HIS A 98 4.04 5.11 0.98
C HIS A 98 4.55 6.21 0.06
N ASP A 99 4.46 6.02 -1.25
CA ASP A 99 4.87 7.02 -2.24
C ASP A 99 4.03 8.32 -2.14
N MET A 100 2.70 8.20 -2.06
CA MET A 100 1.83 9.39 -2.07
C MET A 100 1.77 10.14 -0.72
N THR A 101 2.13 9.50 0.40
CA THR A 101 1.99 10.06 1.76
C THR A 101 3.30 10.35 2.47
N LEU A 102 4.47 10.14 1.84
CA LEU A 102 5.77 10.36 2.47
C LEU A 102 5.89 11.76 3.08
N ASP A 103 6.21 11.81 4.38
CA ASP A 103 6.53 13.04 5.11
C ASP A 103 8.00 13.03 5.50
N ILE A 104 8.77 13.92 4.90
CA ILE A 104 10.20 14.10 5.21
C ILE A 104 10.39 15.32 6.12
N THR A 105 9.31 15.97 6.58
CA THR A 105 9.43 17.05 7.56
C THR A 105 9.92 16.46 8.89
N SER A 106 10.96 17.09 9.45
CA SER A 106 11.53 16.62 10.72
C SER A 106 10.51 16.78 11.84
N SER A 107 10.57 15.91 12.86
CA SER A 107 9.70 16.01 14.05
C SER A 107 9.84 17.34 14.82
N LEU A 108 10.91 18.10 14.56
CA LEU A 108 11.15 19.46 15.08
C LEU A 108 10.39 20.53 14.29
N GLU A 109 10.25 20.38 12.97
CA GLU A 109 9.43 21.28 12.14
C GLU A 109 7.93 21.06 12.42
N GLN A 110 7.52 19.83 12.75
CA GLN A 110 6.13 19.51 13.14
C GLN A 110 5.62 20.23 14.40
N GLN A 111 6.51 20.84 15.21
CA GLN A 111 6.13 21.62 16.40
C GLN A 111 5.94 23.12 16.11
N VAL A 112 6.31 23.59 14.92
CA VAL A 112 6.07 24.96 14.48
C VAL A 112 4.69 25.01 13.80
N ASP A 113 3.96 26.09 14.03
CA ASP A 113 2.60 26.32 13.51
C ASP A 113 2.45 25.82 12.06
N PRO A 114 1.51 24.88 11.77
CA PRO A 114 1.31 24.32 10.42
C PRO A 114 1.04 25.37 9.34
N GLU A 115 0.57 26.57 9.72
CA GLU A 115 0.34 27.70 8.81
C GLU A 115 1.64 28.49 8.49
N MET A 116 2.72 28.28 9.24
CA MET A 116 4.01 29.00 9.11
C MET A 116 5.07 28.24 8.29
N ILE A 117 4.86 26.97 7.95
CA ILE A 117 5.84 26.16 7.22
C ILE A 117 5.37 25.93 5.78
N GLN A 118 5.96 26.69 4.85
CA GLN A 118 5.63 26.65 3.42
C GLN A 118 6.18 25.42 2.65
N ASN A 119 6.88 24.50 3.32
CA ASN A 119 7.64 23.41 2.68
C ASN A 119 6.99 22.02 2.79
N PHE A 120 5.69 21.91 2.51
CA PHE A 120 5.06 20.60 2.32
C PHE A 120 5.14 20.20 0.84
N ARG A 121 5.77 19.06 0.55
CA ARG A 121 5.81 18.49 -0.81
C ARG A 121 4.38 18.13 -1.25
N VAL A 122 4.04 18.43 -2.50
CA VAL A 122 2.77 18.05 -3.12
C VAL A 122 2.70 16.52 -3.21
N PRO A 123 1.60 15.87 -2.78
CA PRO A 123 1.46 14.42 -2.93
C PRO A 123 1.41 14.04 -4.41
N THR A 124 2.35 13.20 -4.85
CA THR A 124 2.43 12.71 -6.23
C THR A 124 2.74 11.21 -6.25
N PHE A 125 2.55 10.59 -7.41
CA PHE A 125 3.07 9.26 -7.71
C PHE A 125 4.45 9.38 -8.37
N GLY A 126 5.37 9.99 -7.62
CA GLY A 126 6.67 10.44 -8.09
C GLY A 126 7.80 9.43 -7.94
N LEU A 127 7.58 8.35 -7.19
CA LEU A 127 8.61 7.41 -6.71
C LEU A 127 9.65 8.09 -5.81
N ASP A 128 9.21 9.04 -4.98
CA ASP A 128 10.08 9.72 -4.02
C ASP A 128 10.59 8.75 -2.94
N SER A 129 9.79 7.72 -2.62
CA SER A 129 10.19 6.60 -1.76
C SER A 129 11.34 5.77 -2.34
N VAL A 130 11.59 5.85 -3.65
CA VAL A 130 12.69 5.17 -4.35
C VAL A 130 13.88 6.10 -4.51
N TYR A 131 13.65 7.31 -5.02
CA TYR A 131 14.74 8.22 -5.42
C TYR A 131 15.21 9.18 -4.33
N GLY A 132 14.46 9.34 -3.23
CA GLY A 132 14.75 10.35 -2.21
C GLY A 132 14.82 11.76 -2.83
N LEU A 133 15.93 12.46 -2.59
CA LEU A 133 16.24 13.77 -3.21
C LEU A 133 17.12 13.64 -4.46
N GLY A 134 17.20 12.44 -5.06
CA GLY A 134 18.03 12.13 -6.23
C GLY A 134 19.53 12.02 -5.91
N PRO A 135 20.40 11.82 -6.92
CA PRO A 135 21.83 11.58 -6.72
C PRO A 135 22.56 12.67 -5.95
N GLY A 136 22.16 13.93 -6.13
CA GLY A 136 22.76 15.07 -5.44
C GLY A 136 22.31 15.23 -3.98
N GLY A 137 21.04 14.97 -3.66
CA GLY A 137 20.49 15.15 -2.31
C GLY A 137 20.44 13.88 -1.47
N SER A 138 20.54 12.71 -2.09
CA SER A 138 20.52 11.40 -1.43
C SER A 138 21.55 10.44 -2.06
N PRO A 139 22.84 10.81 -2.12
CA PRO A 139 23.88 10.04 -2.83
C PRO A 139 24.05 8.61 -2.30
N HIS A 140 23.75 8.38 -1.01
CA HIS A 140 23.82 7.06 -0.39
C HIS A 140 22.83 6.02 -0.96
N LEU A 141 21.85 6.45 -1.77
CA LEU A 141 20.92 5.55 -2.47
C LEU A 141 21.48 5.04 -3.81
N PHE A 142 22.61 5.58 -4.27
CA PHE A 142 23.18 5.32 -5.59
C PHE A 142 24.54 4.62 -5.50
N ASP A 143 24.80 3.76 -6.47
CA ASP A 143 26.05 3.02 -6.58
C ASP A 143 27.20 3.95 -6.97
N GLN A 144 28.03 4.30 -6.00
CA GLN A 144 29.17 5.21 -6.17
C GLN A 144 30.24 4.68 -7.13
N THR A 145 30.23 3.38 -7.42
CA THR A 145 31.18 2.74 -8.34
C THR A 145 30.77 2.87 -9.81
N VAL A 146 29.52 3.29 -10.07
CA VAL A 146 28.96 3.46 -11.42
C VAL A 146 28.67 4.92 -11.69
N ASP A 147 29.25 5.48 -12.75
CA ASP A 147 29.07 6.89 -13.16
C ASP A 147 29.17 7.90 -12.00
N PHE A 148 30.09 7.65 -11.05
CA PHE A 148 30.28 8.47 -9.86
C PHE A 148 29.02 8.64 -8.99
N GLY A 149 28.15 7.62 -8.96
CA GLY A 149 26.92 7.64 -8.16
C GLY A 149 25.81 8.49 -8.75
N LEU A 150 25.87 8.84 -10.04
CA LEU A 150 24.93 9.77 -10.67
C LEU A 150 23.73 9.10 -11.35
N THR A 151 23.77 7.80 -11.62
CA THR A 151 22.76 7.13 -12.45
C THR A 151 22.11 5.91 -11.81
N THR A 152 22.90 5.03 -11.20
CA THR A 152 22.48 3.67 -10.90
C THR A 152 22.10 3.54 -9.42
N MET A 153 20.92 2.99 -9.14
CA MET A 153 20.48 2.73 -7.77
C MET A 153 21.32 1.61 -7.14
N LEU A 154 21.68 1.78 -5.87
CA LEU A 154 22.41 0.78 -5.10
C LEU A 154 21.50 -0.40 -4.74
N VAL A 155 21.96 -1.62 -5.00
CA VAL A 155 21.34 -2.87 -4.57
C VAL A 155 22.42 -3.81 -4.06
N GLU A 156 22.09 -4.66 -3.09
CA GLU A 156 23.05 -5.61 -2.53
C GLU A 156 22.61 -7.06 -2.78
N LEU A 157 23.59 -7.95 -2.98
CA LEU A 157 23.34 -9.39 -2.97
C LEU A 157 22.83 -9.79 -1.58
N ASN A 158 21.89 -10.73 -1.54
CA ASN A 158 21.49 -11.43 -0.33
C ASN A 158 22.37 -12.69 -0.18
N PRO A 159 23.41 -12.67 0.67
CA PRO A 159 24.41 -13.75 0.69
C PRO A 159 23.79 -15.08 1.11
N GLY A 160 24.14 -16.16 0.42
CA GLY A 160 23.65 -17.51 0.70
C GLY A 160 22.26 -17.80 0.13
N ALA A 161 21.57 -16.80 -0.44
CA ALA A 161 20.26 -17.01 -1.05
C ALA A 161 20.33 -17.90 -2.29
N GLU A 162 21.44 -17.88 -3.03
CA GLU A 162 21.73 -18.77 -4.17
C GLU A 162 21.76 -20.26 -3.77
N LEU A 163 22.06 -20.54 -2.50
CA LEU A 163 22.03 -21.90 -1.96
C LEU A 163 20.59 -22.38 -1.72
N LEU A 164 19.65 -21.46 -1.52
CA LEU A 164 18.24 -21.74 -1.20
C LEU A 164 17.28 -21.50 -2.37
N CYS A 165 17.65 -20.64 -3.32
CA CYS A 165 16.81 -20.35 -4.48
C CYS A 165 16.72 -21.56 -5.41
N ARG A 166 15.51 -21.81 -5.93
CA ARG A 166 15.17 -22.92 -6.80
C ARG A 166 16.09 -23.06 -8.01
N ASP A 167 16.36 -21.98 -8.71
CA ASP A 167 17.23 -21.94 -9.90
C ASP A 167 18.72 -21.69 -9.59
N GLY A 168 19.07 -21.52 -8.30
CA GLY A 168 20.42 -21.17 -7.87
C GLY A 168 20.86 -19.75 -8.26
N SER A 169 19.95 -18.89 -8.74
CA SER A 169 20.25 -17.51 -9.08
C SER A 169 20.56 -16.67 -7.84
N ASN A 170 21.35 -15.62 -8.06
CA ASN A 170 21.58 -14.59 -7.05
C ASN A 170 20.27 -13.88 -6.70
N LYS A 171 19.97 -13.76 -5.41
CA LYS A 171 18.92 -12.88 -4.90
C LYS A 171 19.50 -11.63 -4.29
N PHE A 172 18.66 -10.61 -4.19
CA PHE A 172 19.06 -9.27 -3.76
C PHE A 172 18.23 -8.85 -2.54
N ASP A 173 18.83 -8.01 -1.71
CA ASP A 173 18.17 -7.34 -0.59
C ASP A 173 18.43 -5.83 -0.71
N LEU A 174 17.69 -5.05 0.08
CA LEU A 174 17.96 -3.63 0.24
C LEU A 174 19.38 -3.43 0.75
N PRO A 175 20.10 -2.38 0.30
CA PRO A 175 21.34 -1.98 0.93
C PRO A 175 21.10 -1.68 2.41
N ARG A 176 21.99 -2.15 3.29
CA ARG A 176 21.84 -1.98 4.74
C ARG A 176 23.15 -1.51 5.34
N ASN A 177 23.08 -0.62 6.33
CA ASN A 177 24.27 -0.24 7.09
C ASN A 177 24.76 -1.40 7.97
N SER A 178 25.89 -1.20 8.67
CA SER A 178 26.48 -2.21 9.56
C SER A 178 25.59 -2.66 10.73
N GLN A 179 24.51 -1.93 11.01
CA GLN A 179 23.50 -2.26 12.02
C GLN A 179 22.25 -2.91 11.42
N GLY A 180 22.24 -3.21 10.12
CA GLY A 180 21.10 -3.82 9.42
C GLY A 180 19.98 -2.85 9.04
N THR A 181 20.16 -1.54 9.26
CA THR A 181 19.15 -0.53 8.90
C THR A 181 19.15 -0.32 7.38
N PRO A 182 17.99 -0.38 6.70
CA PRO A 182 17.92 -0.20 5.25
C PRO A 182 18.27 1.23 4.85
N LEU A 183 19.01 1.37 3.74
CA LEU A 183 19.35 2.63 3.10
C LEU A 183 18.39 2.86 1.93
N ILE A 184 17.23 3.47 2.22
CA ILE A 184 16.13 3.66 1.26
C ILE A 184 15.48 5.03 1.46
N GLY A 185 14.83 5.54 0.41
CA GLY A 185 14.19 6.88 0.43
C GLY A 185 13.00 6.98 1.40
N ASP A 186 12.26 5.89 1.61
CA ASP A 186 11.21 5.79 2.63
C ASP A 186 11.44 4.55 3.51
N PRO A 187 11.70 4.71 4.82
CA PRO A 187 11.94 3.58 5.73
C PRO A 187 10.75 2.63 5.85
N ARG A 188 9.53 3.06 5.49
CA ARG A 188 8.34 2.20 5.53
C ARG A 188 8.36 1.10 4.46
N ASN A 189 9.17 1.26 3.40
CA ASN A 189 9.39 0.22 2.40
C ASN A 189 10.30 -0.92 2.88
N ASP A 190 10.55 -1.03 4.20
CA ASP A 190 11.14 -2.20 4.86
C ASP A 190 10.29 -2.67 6.06
N GLU A 191 8.99 -2.35 6.11
CA GLU A 191 8.08 -2.83 7.18
C GLU A 191 7.82 -4.33 7.10
N ASN A 192 7.73 -4.87 5.88
CA ASN A 192 7.55 -6.29 5.62
C ASN A 192 8.38 -6.73 4.41
N LEU A 193 8.70 -8.02 4.35
CA LEU A 193 9.57 -8.62 3.35
C LEU A 193 9.10 -8.36 1.90
N VAL A 194 7.79 -8.34 1.65
CA VAL A 194 7.27 -8.09 0.29
C VAL A 194 7.50 -6.64 -0.11
N LEU A 195 7.31 -5.68 0.79
CA LEU A 195 7.66 -4.29 0.52
C LEU A 195 9.16 -4.09 0.29
N SER A 196 10.01 -4.71 1.11
CA SER A 196 11.47 -4.63 0.92
C SER A 196 11.86 -5.14 -0.46
N GLN A 197 11.26 -6.25 -0.90
CA GLN A 197 11.56 -6.85 -2.19
C GLN A 197 10.89 -6.10 -3.36
N LEU A 198 9.71 -5.48 -3.17
CA LEU A 198 9.12 -4.57 -4.17
C LEU A 198 10.02 -3.35 -4.38
N GLN A 199 10.56 -2.78 -3.30
CA GLN A 199 11.54 -1.71 -3.38
C GLN A 199 12.77 -2.18 -4.18
N VAL A 200 13.34 -3.35 -3.90
CA VAL A 200 14.43 -3.94 -4.72
C VAL A 200 14.03 -4.05 -6.20
N ALA A 201 12.80 -4.48 -6.50
CA ALA A 201 12.32 -4.59 -7.89
C ALA A 201 12.28 -3.23 -8.59
N PHE A 202 11.83 -2.16 -7.93
CA PHE A 202 11.86 -0.80 -8.50
C PHE A 202 13.29 -0.28 -8.71
N LEU A 203 14.21 -0.53 -7.76
CA LEU A 203 15.63 -0.16 -7.90
C LEU A 203 16.25 -0.85 -9.12
N LYS A 204 16.03 -2.17 -9.25
CA LYS A 204 16.55 -2.95 -10.39
C LYS A 204 15.87 -2.59 -11.71
N PHE A 205 14.57 -2.28 -11.70
CA PHE A 205 13.87 -1.80 -12.89
C PHE A 205 14.46 -0.47 -13.37
N HIS A 206 14.71 0.49 -12.47
CA HIS A 206 15.41 1.72 -12.84
C HIS A 206 16.79 1.43 -13.45
N ASN A 207 17.59 0.54 -12.85
CA ASN A 207 18.90 0.16 -13.37
C ASN A 207 18.81 -0.48 -14.76
N LYS A 208 17.76 -1.27 -15.03
CA LYS A 208 17.46 -1.79 -16.38
C LYS A 208 17.16 -0.66 -17.37
N VAL A 209 16.39 0.35 -16.95
CA VAL A 209 16.10 1.52 -17.79
C VAL A 209 17.36 2.36 -18.05
N VAL A 210 18.22 2.57 -17.04
CA VAL A 210 19.53 3.23 -17.22
C VAL A 210 20.37 2.51 -18.27
N ALA A 211 20.44 1.18 -18.20
CA ALA A 211 21.15 0.38 -19.20
C ALA A 211 20.55 0.59 -20.61
N HIS A 212 19.22 0.62 -20.73
CA HIS A 212 18.54 0.88 -22.00
C HIS A 212 18.82 2.30 -22.54
N MET A 213 18.85 3.33 -21.69
CA MET A 213 19.20 4.71 -22.08
C MET A 213 20.62 4.78 -22.65
N LYS A 214 21.55 3.98 -22.11
CA LYS A 214 22.92 3.92 -22.61
C LYS A 214 23.05 3.10 -23.90
N SER A 215 22.48 1.89 -23.94
CA SER A 215 22.74 0.94 -25.03
C SER A 215 21.86 1.18 -26.26
N GLU A 216 20.58 1.47 -26.07
CA GLU A 216 19.62 1.56 -27.18
C GLU A 216 19.35 3.01 -27.59
N VAL A 217 19.24 3.93 -26.62
CA VAL A 217 19.03 5.36 -26.92
C VAL A 217 20.37 6.06 -27.24
N GLY A 218 21.47 5.57 -26.68
CA GLY A 218 22.82 6.10 -26.93
C GLY A 218 23.15 7.36 -26.14
N LEU A 219 22.47 7.61 -25.00
CA LEU A 219 22.80 8.73 -24.12
C LEU A 219 24.13 8.48 -23.41
N THR A 220 24.93 9.54 -23.28
CA THR A 220 26.28 9.48 -22.67
C THR A 220 26.43 10.40 -21.46
N ASN A 221 25.58 11.42 -21.30
CA ASN A 221 25.61 12.32 -20.16
C ASN A 221 24.91 11.67 -18.94
N PRO A 222 25.60 11.44 -17.80
CA PRO A 222 25.00 10.80 -16.62
C PRO A 222 23.74 11.50 -16.08
N ALA A 223 23.71 12.83 -16.07
CA ALA A 223 22.55 13.56 -15.56
C ALA A 223 21.32 13.37 -16.48
N GLU A 224 21.53 13.38 -17.79
CA GLU A 224 20.47 13.13 -18.78
C GLU A 224 19.97 11.69 -18.69
N ILE A 225 20.88 10.72 -18.62
CA ILE A 225 20.56 9.29 -18.43
C ILE A 225 19.69 9.09 -17.20
N PHE A 226 20.06 9.69 -16.07
CA PHE A 226 19.30 9.57 -14.84
C PHE A 226 17.90 10.18 -14.97
N LEU A 227 17.79 11.41 -15.48
CA LEU A 227 16.51 12.11 -15.61
C LEU A 227 15.55 11.35 -16.54
N GLU A 228 16.04 10.85 -17.67
CA GLU A 228 15.23 10.06 -18.60
C GLU A 228 14.86 8.69 -18.05
N ALA A 229 15.80 8.01 -17.37
CA ALA A 229 15.50 6.74 -16.72
C ALA A 229 14.48 6.89 -15.59
N GLN A 230 14.63 7.92 -14.75
CA GLN A 230 13.66 8.25 -13.69
C GLN A 230 12.29 8.57 -14.29
N ARG A 231 12.23 9.41 -15.32
CA ARG A 231 10.98 9.76 -16.02
C ARG A 231 10.28 8.52 -16.54
N LEU A 232 11.00 7.66 -17.26
CA LEU A 232 10.42 6.48 -17.90
C LEU A 232 10.01 5.42 -16.87
N THR A 233 10.78 5.20 -15.80
CA THR A 233 10.39 4.35 -14.67
C THR A 233 9.10 4.86 -14.01
N ARG A 234 9.02 6.16 -13.72
CA ARG A 234 7.82 6.79 -13.15
C ARG A 234 6.59 6.62 -14.06
N TRP A 235 6.73 6.81 -15.37
CA TRP A 235 5.59 6.70 -16.30
C TRP A 235 5.06 5.27 -16.39
N HIS A 236 5.94 4.25 -16.39
CA HIS A 236 5.52 2.85 -16.30
C HIS A 236 4.81 2.52 -14.98
N TYR A 237 5.31 3.07 -13.86
CA TYR A 237 4.66 2.94 -12.56
C TYR A 237 3.25 3.59 -12.54
N GLN A 238 3.14 4.82 -13.03
CA GLN A 238 1.85 5.52 -13.13
C GLN A 238 0.89 4.82 -14.10
N TRP A 239 1.41 4.17 -15.14
CA TRP A 239 0.63 3.33 -16.04
C TRP A 239 0.02 2.13 -15.30
N ILE A 240 0.81 1.41 -14.48
CA ILE A 240 0.32 0.30 -13.65
C ILE A 240 -0.82 0.76 -12.74
N ILE A 241 -0.71 1.96 -12.15
CA ILE A 241 -1.76 2.52 -11.29
C ILE A 241 -3.09 2.64 -12.05
N LEU A 242 -3.08 3.25 -13.23
CA LEU A 242 -4.29 3.55 -14.00
C LEU A 242 -4.86 2.35 -14.76
N ASN A 243 -4.00 1.44 -15.22
CA ASN A 243 -4.38 0.38 -16.16
C ASN A 243 -4.42 -1.02 -15.54
N GLU A 244 -3.85 -1.20 -14.34
CA GLU A 244 -3.89 -2.48 -13.63
C GLU A 244 -4.50 -2.34 -12.23
N PHE A 245 -3.89 -1.52 -11.37
CA PHE A 245 -4.28 -1.42 -9.96
C PHE A 245 -5.70 -0.88 -9.78
N LEU A 246 -5.99 0.32 -10.29
CA LEU A 246 -7.32 0.93 -10.13
C LEU A 246 -8.44 0.08 -10.76
N PRO A 247 -8.32 -0.45 -12.00
CA PRO A 247 -9.36 -1.29 -12.58
C PRO A 247 -9.69 -2.53 -11.75
N LYS A 248 -8.69 -3.14 -11.10
CA LYS A 248 -8.88 -4.28 -10.18
C LYS A 248 -9.47 -3.83 -8.84
N THR A 249 -9.01 -2.70 -8.30
CA THR A 249 -9.34 -2.25 -6.94
C THR A 249 -10.71 -1.57 -6.82
N ILE A 250 -11.13 -0.77 -7.82
CA ILE A 250 -12.39 -0.01 -7.78
C ILE A 250 -13.36 -0.39 -8.90
N GLY A 251 -12.98 -1.35 -9.75
CA GLY A 251 -13.74 -1.77 -10.92
C GLY A 251 -13.46 -0.90 -12.15
N LYS A 252 -13.24 -1.56 -13.29
CA LYS A 252 -12.94 -0.91 -14.58
C LYS A 252 -13.97 0.13 -15.00
N SER A 253 -15.26 -0.13 -14.77
CA SER A 253 -16.36 0.79 -15.12
C SER A 253 -16.22 2.14 -14.43
N LEU A 254 -15.86 2.13 -13.14
CA LEU A 254 -15.69 3.37 -12.36
C LEU A 254 -14.44 4.15 -12.80
N VAL A 255 -13.34 3.45 -13.08
CA VAL A 255 -12.13 4.08 -13.66
C VAL A 255 -12.46 4.77 -14.98
N THR A 256 -13.10 4.06 -15.91
CA THR A 256 -13.54 4.62 -17.19
C THR A 256 -14.49 5.80 -17.00
N ASN A 257 -15.42 5.72 -16.04
CA ASN A 257 -16.33 6.82 -15.72
C ASN A 257 -15.57 8.08 -15.30
N ILE A 258 -14.60 7.96 -14.38
CA ILE A 258 -13.82 9.12 -13.89
C ILE A 258 -12.95 9.70 -15.00
N LEU A 259 -12.29 8.87 -15.81
CA LEU A 259 -11.44 9.33 -16.92
C LEU A 259 -12.24 10.02 -18.02
N THR A 260 -13.45 9.54 -18.33
CA THR A 260 -14.26 10.06 -19.45
C THR A 260 -15.23 11.18 -19.06
N LYS A 261 -15.72 11.18 -17.81
CA LYS A 261 -16.69 12.17 -17.31
C LYS A 261 -16.08 13.16 -16.31
N GLY A 262 -14.82 12.97 -15.95
CA GLY A 262 -14.11 13.79 -14.97
C GLY A 262 -14.44 13.43 -13.52
N ARG A 263 -13.66 14.04 -12.61
CA ARG A 263 -13.86 13.98 -11.16
C ARG A 263 -15.03 14.87 -10.73
N LYS A 264 -15.86 14.41 -9.79
CA LYS A 264 -17.02 15.13 -9.26
C LYS A 264 -16.73 15.80 -7.92
N PHE A 265 -16.06 15.09 -7.01
CA PHE A 265 -15.91 15.46 -5.60
C PHE A 265 -14.48 15.92 -5.28
N TYR A 266 -13.47 15.24 -5.82
CA TYR A 266 -12.09 15.63 -5.59
C TYR A 266 -11.68 16.78 -6.51
N LYS A 267 -11.66 17.99 -5.97
CA LYS A 267 -11.25 19.23 -6.63
C LYS A 267 -10.23 19.95 -5.76
N TRP A 268 -9.28 20.63 -6.40
CA TRP A 268 -8.31 21.51 -5.75
C TRP A 268 -8.20 22.83 -6.53
N ARG A 269 -7.69 23.88 -5.88
CA ARG A 269 -7.44 25.18 -6.52
C ARG A 269 -6.04 25.26 -7.12
N ASN A 270 -5.01 25.11 -6.29
CA ASN A 270 -3.62 25.31 -6.69
C ASN A 270 -2.87 23.99 -6.89
N ALA A 271 -2.90 23.10 -5.89
CA ALA A 271 -2.20 21.83 -5.91
C ALA A 271 -3.07 20.68 -5.36
N PRO A 272 -2.89 19.44 -5.85
CA PRO A 272 -3.53 18.27 -5.26
C PRO A 272 -3.09 18.06 -3.80
N TYR A 273 -3.95 17.41 -3.01
CA TYR A 273 -3.78 17.13 -1.59
C TYR A 273 -4.31 15.73 -1.24
N ILE A 274 -3.95 15.18 -0.08
CA ILE A 274 -4.49 13.90 0.42
C ILE A 274 -5.69 14.16 1.35
N PRO A 275 -6.93 13.78 0.96
CA PRO A 275 -8.06 13.94 1.86
C PRO A 275 -8.05 12.95 3.03
N VAL A 276 -8.55 13.33 4.20
CA VAL A 276 -8.68 12.40 5.34
C VAL A 276 -9.67 11.27 5.09
N GLU A 277 -10.74 11.51 4.32
CA GLU A 277 -11.67 10.45 3.92
C GLU A 277 -10.99 9.39 3.04
N PHE A 278 -9.93 9.77 2.34
CA PHE A 278 -9.07 8.85 1.61
C PHE A 278 -8.06 8.16 2.54
N SER A 279 -7.19 8.91 3.22
CA SER A 279 -6.03 8.35 3.95
C SER A 279 -6.37 7.69 5.29
N VAL A 280 -7.46 8.10 5.95
CA VAL A 280 -7.89 7.56 7.23
C VAL A 280 -8.96 6.48 7.05
N ALA A 281 -9.67 6.48 5.92
CA ALA A 281 -10.78 5.59 5.68
C ALA A 281 -10.68 4.80 4.38
N ALA A 282 -11.03 5.38 3.24
CA ALA A 282 -11.30 4.62 2.02
C ALA A 282 -10.07 3.83 1.54
N TYR A 283 -8.86 4.40 1.57
CA TYR A 283 -7.63 3.75 1.10
C TYR A 283 -7.08 2.68 2.05
N ARG A 284 -7.63 2.58 3.27
CA ARG A 284 -7.29 1.53 4.24
C ARG A 284 -8.03 0.22 4.01
N PHE A 285 -8.68 0.07 2.86
CA PHE A 285 -9.32 -1.18 2.45
C PHE A 285 -8.31 -2.34 2.40
N GLY A 286 -7.05 -2.05 2.01
CA GLY A 286 -5.99 -3.06 1.88
C GLY A 286 -5.71 -3.85 3.16
N HIS A 287 -6.04 -3.31 4.35
CA HIS A 287 -5.91 -4.03 5.61
C HIS A 287 -6.80 -5.29 5.69
N SER A 288 -7.95 -5.31 5.01
CA SER A 288 -8.81 -6.50 4.90
C SER A 288 -8.23 -7.54 3.95
N GLN A 289 -7.41 -7.13 2.99
CA GLN A 289 -6.85 -8.00 1.95
C GLN A 289 -5.61 -8.79 2.41
N VAL A 290 -5.05 -8.48 3.57
CA VAL A 290 -3.88 -9.16 4.13
C VAL A 290 -4.23 -10.59 4.52
N ARG A 291 -3.46 -11.58 4.09
CA ARG A 291 -3.57 -12.98 4.51
C ARG A 291 -2.87 -13.24 5.85
N PRO A 292 -3.28 -14.26 6.63
CA PRO A 292 -2.54 -14.67 7.82
C PRO A 292 -1.17 -15.28 7.48
N SER A 293 -1.05 -15.93 6.31
CA SER A 293 0.16 -16.57 5.82
C SER A 293 0.35 -16.40 4.32
N TYR A 294 1.62 -16.43 3.90
CA TYR A 294 2.05 -16.42 2.50
C TYR A 294 3.08 -17.51 2.24
N ARG A 295 3.05 -18.06 1.02
CA ARG A 295 4.21 -18.74 0.44
C ARG A 295 5.20 -17.68 -0.01
N VAL A 296 6.40 -17.68 0.56
CA VAL A 296 7.42 -16.65 0.40
C VAL A 296 8.32 -16.97 -0.80
N ASN A 297 8.90 -18.17 -0.83
CA ASN A 297 9.73 -18.66 -1.92
C ASN A 297 9.57 -20.18 -2.11
N PHE A 298 10.01 -20.67 -3.26
CA PHE A 298 10.01 -22.07 -3.67
C PHE A 298 11.24 -22.79 -3.12
N GLY A 299 11.05 -24.04 -2.71
CA GLY A 299 12.16 -24.87 -2.27
C GLY A 299 13.09 -25.26 -3.42
N LYS A 300 14.37 -25.47 -3.10
CA LYS A 300 15.39 -25.93 -4.06
C LYS A 300 15.37 -27.44 -4.19
N GLY A 301 15.39 -27.94 -5.42
CA GLY A 301 15.33 -29.39 -5.68
C GLY A 301 14.05 -30.02 -5.09
N SER A 302 14.23 -30.89 -4.10
CA SER A 302 13.13 -31.55 -3.38
C SER A 302 12.76 -30.87 -2.05
N ASP A 303 13.43 -29.77 -1.69
CA ASP A 303 13.13 -29.06 -0.45
C ASP A 303 11.72 -28.44 -0.51
N PRO A 304 11.02 -28.33 0.64
CA PRO A 304 9.70 -27.73 0.68
C PRO A 304 9.75 -26.23 0.40
N ASP A 305 8.68 -25.70 -0.21
CA ASP A 305 8.43 -24.26 -0.33
C ASP A 305 8.40 -23.61 1.07
N LEU A 306 8.89 -22.37 1.16
CA LEU A 306 8.87 -21.60 2.40
C LEU A 306 7.52 -20.92 2.59
N PHE A 307 6.85 -21.23 3.70
CA PHE A 307 5.62 -20.55 4.13
C PHE A 307 5.85 -19.82 5.44
N ALA A 308 5.40 -18.57 5.53
CA ALA A 308 5.55 -17.72 6.70
C ALA A 308 4.21 -17.14 7.13
N LEU A 309 4.04 -16.92 8.43
CA LEU A 309 2.99 -16.02 8.92
C LEU A 309 3.35 -14.58 8.57
N PHE A 310 2.35 -13.71 8.46
CA PHE A 310 2.60 -12.29 8.22
C PHE A 310 3.42 -11.67 9.37
N PHE A 311 3.04 -11.99 10.61
CA PHE A 311 3.86 -11.85 11.80
C PHE A 311 3.47 -12.91 12.83
N ASN A 312 4.37 -13.23 13.76
CA ASN A 312 4.14 -14.29 14.76
C ASN A 312 4.38 -13.85 16.22
N ASP A 313 4.76 -12.59 16.43
CA ASP A 313 4.94 -12.03 17.77
C ASP A 313 3.62 -12.07 18.54
N ASN A 314 3.66 -12.55 19.77
CA ASN A 314 2.51 -12.69 20.67
C ASN A 314 1.56 -13.86 20.38
N LEU A 315 1.90 -14.77 19.47
CA LEU A 315 1.16 -16.03 19.36
C LEU A 315 1.43 -16.93 20.58
N ALA A 316 0.36 -17.40 21.22
CA ALA A 316 0.46 -18.35 22.33
C ALA A 316 1.14 -19.66 21.90
N VAL A 317 0.93 -20.06 20.65
CA VAL A 317 1.60 -21.19 20.00
C VAL A 317 2.15 -20.69 18.68
N ASN A 318 3.48 -20.76 18.51
CA ASN A 318 4.13 -20.32 17.29
C ASN A 318 4.54 -21.52 16.41
N PRO A 319 3.86 -21.77 15.28
CA PRO A 319 4.12 -22.93 14.43
C PRO A 319 5.38 -22.77 13.56
N VAL A 320 6.00 -21.57 13.48
CA VAL A 320 7.21 -21.29 12.69
C VAL A 320 8.15 -20.31 13.37
N THR A 321 9.45 -20.44 13.12
CA THR A 321 10.46 -19.59 13.77
C THR A 321 10.69 -18.24 13.08
N PHE A 322 10.16 -18.05 11.87
CA PHE A 322 10.34 -16.85 11.05
C PHE A 322 8.99 -16.31 10.55
N ASP A 323 8.97 -15.02 10.25
CA ASP A 323 7.80 -14.33 9.69
C ASP A 323 8.20 -13.30 8.62
N MET A 324 7.20 -12.56 8.14
CA MET A 324 7.37 -11.60 7.05
C MET A 324 7.70 -10.18 7.50
N ARG A 325 7.95 -9.88 8.78
CA ARG A 325 8.37 -8.52 9.18
C ARG A 325 9.71 -8.18 8.54
N GLY A 326 9.90 -6.93 8.13
CA GLY A 326 11.15 -6.48 7.51
C GLY A 326 12.25 -6.19 8.54
N GLY A 327 13.15 -5.25 8.24
CA GLY A 327 14.21 -4.84 9.17
C GLY A 327 15.35 -5.84 9.35
N SER A 328 15.41 -6.90 8.55
CA SER A 328 16.47 -7.92 8.65
C SER A 328 16.79 -8.60 7.32
N ARG A 329 18.07 -8.96 7.15
CA ARG A 329 18.61 -9.75 6.04
C ARG A 329 18.89 -11.17 6.51
N ALA A 330 18.50 -12.15 5.72
CA ALA A 330 18.92 -13.55 5.88
C ALA A 330 18.80 -14.29 4.53
N PRO A 331 19.53 -15.41 4.35
CA PRO A 331 19.56 -16.13 3.06
C PRO A 331 18.18 -16.50 2.51
N HIS A 332 17.22 -16.84 3.37
CA HIS A 332 15.86 -17.27 2.99
C HIS A 332 14.89 -16.09 2.76
N ARG A 333 15.32 -14.85 3.01
CA ARG A 333 14.47 -13.64 2.96
C ARG A 333 14.49 -13.00 1.58
N PHE A 334 13.91 -13.71 0.63
CA PHE A 334 13.63 -13.24 -0.74
C PHE A 334 12.26 -13.74 -1.18
N ILE A 335 11.66 -13.10 -2.17
CA ILE A 335 10.32 -13.42 -2.66
C ILE A 335 10.40 -14.05 -4.05
N ASP A 336 9.70 -15.17 -4.24
CA ASP A 336 9.40 -15.68 -5.57
C ASP A 336 8.07 -15.11 -6.06
N TRP A 337 8.15 -14.11 -6.92
CA TRP A 337 7.01 -13.26 -7.31
C TRP A 337 5.84 -14.01 -7.94
N GLN A 338 6.05 -15.18 -8.51
CA GLN A 338 4.97 -16.01 -9.06
C GLN A 338 3.95 -16.47 -8.01
N THR A 339 4.25 -16.34 -6.72
CA THR A 339 3.28 -16.57 -5.65
C THR A 339 2.39 -15.33 -5.37
N PHE A 340 2.84 -14.13 -5.75
CA PHE A 340 2.15 -12.85 -5.50
C PHE A 340 1.47 -12.25 -6.74
N PHE A 341 1.95 -12.57 -7.95
CA PHE A 341 1.37 -12.12 -9.22
C PHE A 341 1.17 -13.31 -10.16
N ASP A 342 0.21 -13.21 -11.07
CA ASP A 342 -0.13 -14.29 -11.99
C ASP A 342 0.73 -14.23 -13.26
N PHE A 343 1.69 -15.14 -13.34
CA PHE A 343 2.56 -15.33 -14.50
C PHE A 343 1.99 -16.35 -15.50
N GLY A 344 0.77 -16.85 -15.29
CA GLY A 344 0.15 -17.91 -16.10
C GLY A 344 0.67 -19.31 -15.77
N ASP A 345 1.31 -19.48 -14.61
CA ASP A 345 1.92 -20.73 -14.14
C ASP A 345 1.10 -21.43 -13.04
N ASN A 346 -0.08 -20.90 -12.72
CA ASN A 346 -0.97 -21.36 -11.64
C ASN A 346 -0.35 -21.35 -10.24
N LYS A 347 0.71 -20.57 -10.01
CA LYS A 347 1.35 -20.45 -8.69
C LYS A 347 0.85 -19.26 -7.87
N ALA A 348 0.21 -18.29 -8.50
CA ALA A 348 -0.31 -17.12 -7.81
C ALA A 348 -1.28 -17.51 -6.70
N ARG A 349 -1.16 -16.83 -5.55
CA ARG A 349 -2.15 -16.85 -4.49
C ARG A 349 -2.92 -15.55 -4.51
N GLN A 350 -4.21 -15.64 -4.21
CA GLN A 350 -5.08 -14.49 -4.16
C GLN A 350 -4.92 -13.72 -2.84
N ASN A 351 -5.32 -12.46 -2.79
CA ASN A 351 -5.46 -11.75 -1.52
C ASN A 351 -6.80 -12.10 -0.85
N LYS A 352 -7.04 -11.58 0.35
CA LYS A 352 -8.35 -11.68 1.00
C LYS A 352 -9.35 -10.68 0.41
N ARG A 353 -10.64 -10.95 0.59
CA ARG A 353 -11.71 -10.05 0.13
C ARG A 353 -11.64 -8.68 0.83
N ILE A 354 -12.22 -7.68 0.17
CA ILE A 354 -12.48 -6.38 0.77
C ILE A 354 -13.79 -6.48 1.55
N ASP A 355 -13.70 -6.85 2.81
CA ASP A 355 -14.85 -7.01 3.70
C ASP A 355 -14.51 -6.60 5.14
N THR A 356 -15.44 -6.80 6.06
CA THR A 356 -15.28 -6.41 7.47
C THR A 356 -14.48 -7.44 8.30
N ARG A 357 -13.94 -8.50 7.69
CA ARG A 357 -13.10 -9.53 8.32
C ARG A 357 -11.64 -9.21 8.05
N ILE A 358 -10.88 -9.04 9.12
CA ILE A 358 -9.44 -8.81 9.07
C ILE A 358 -8.77 -10.09 9.58
N SER A 359 -7.73 -10.54 8.89
CA SER A 359 -6.94 -11.70 9.32
C SER A 359 -6.51 -11.57 10.79
N THR A 360 -6.69 -12.63 11.57
CA THR A 360 -6.49 -12.64 13.04
C THR A 360 -5.09 -12.22 13.43
N VAL A 361 -4.10 -12.51 12.57
CA VAL A 361 -2.72 -12.06 12.78
C VAL A 361 -2.69 -10.54 13.04
N MET A 362 -3.47 -9.73 12.31
CA MET A 362 -3.52 -8.26 12.42
C MET A 362 -4.03 -7.69 13.77
N PHE A 363 -4.42 -8.54 14.71
CA PHE A 363 -4.89 -8.17 16.04
C PHE A 363 -3.82 -8.25 17.13
N ASP A 364 -2.65 -8.80 16.81
CA ASP A 364 -1.53 -8.98 17.74
C ASP A 364 -0.30 -8.15 17.31
N LEU A 365 -0.49 -6.86 17.00
CA LEU A 365 0.56 -6.05 16.39
C LEU A 365 1.84 -5.97 17.25
N PRO A 366 3.02 -6.14 16.66
CA PRO A 366 4.28 -6.07 17.40
C PRO A 366 4.57 -4.65 17.90
N GLY A 367 5.16 -4.54 19.08
CA GLY A 367 5.70 -3.28 19.61
C GLY A 367 4.67 -2.28 20.16
N LEU A 368 3.40 -2.67 20.33
CA LEU A 368 2.40 -1.81 20.97
C LEU A 368 2.49 -1.85 22.50
N PRO A 369 2.28 -0.71 23.19
CA PRO A 369 2.38 -0.65 24.64
C PRO A 369 1.21 -1.41 25.31
N PRO A 370 1.46 -2.11 26.44
CA PRO A 370 0.41 -2.72 27.24
C PRO A 370 -0.65 -1.70 27.67
N GLY A 371 -1.93 -2.09 27.65
CA GLY A 371 -3.05 -1.24 28.08
C GLY A 371 -3.53 -0.20 27.04
N GLY A 372 -2.87 -0.08 25.89
CA GLY A 372 -3.34 0.70 24.75
C GLY A 372 -4.14 -0.14 23.73
N PRO A 373 -4.55 0.45 22.59
CA PRO A 373 -5.00 -0.32 21.42
C PRO A 373 -3.95 -1.36 21.04
N GLN A 374 -4.39 -2.60 20.77
CA GLN A 374 -3.52 -3.74 20.44
C GLN A 374 -3.65 -4.19 18.97
N SER A 375 -4.66 -3.71 18.24
CA SER A 375 -4.89 -4.09 16.84
C SER A 375 -4.89 -2.91 15.89
N LEU A 376 -4.62 -3.21 14.61
CA LEU A 376 -4.73 -2.23 13.53
C LEU A 376 -6.16 -1.71 13.37
N ALA A 377 -7.15 -2.58 13.57
CA ALA A 377 -8.57 -2.22 13.50
C ALA A 377 -8.94 -1.17 14.56
N GLN A 378 -8.48 -1.34 15.80
CA GLN A 378 -8.68 -0.36 16.87
C GLN A 378 -8.04 0.99 16.53
N LEU A 379 -6.79 0.97 16.06
CA LEU A 379 -6.08 2.20 15.66
C LEU A 379 -6.81 2.92 14.52
N ASN A 380 -7.31 2.20 13.51
CA ASN A 380 -8.06 2.79 12.40
C ASN A 380 -9.39 3.39 12.86
N LEU A 381 -10.16 2.65 13.67
CA LEU A 381 -11.46 3.13 14.18
C LEU A 381 -11.29 4.37 15.06
N LEU A 382 -10.32 4.38 15.97
CA LEU A 382 -10.04 5.55 16.82
C LEU A 382 -9.58 6.77 16.02
N ARG A 383 -8.84 6.58 14.92
CA ARG A 383 -8.46 7.70 14.03
C ARG A 383 -9.67 8.40 13.41
N HIS A 384 -10.82 7.73 13.24
CA HIS A 384 -12.03 8.41 12.75
C HIS A 384 -12.50 9.50 13.72
N LEU A 385 -12.30 9.30 15.03
CA LEU A 385 -12.59 10.32 16.04
C LEU A 385 -11.56 11.45 15.99
N THR A 386 -10.27 11.10 15.99
CA THR A 386 -9.17 12.08 15.93
C THR A 386 -9.32 13.02 14.74
N PHE A 387 -9.60 12.46 13.56
CA PHE A 387 -9.73 13.21 12.32
C PHE A 387 -11.16 13.67 12.03
N LYS A 388 -12.11 13.45 12.96
CA LYS A 388 -13.51 13.89 12.80
C LYS A 388 -14.08 13.49 11.43
N VAL A 389 -13.88 12.24 11.03
CA VAL A 389 -14.29 11.73 9.70
C VAL A 389 -15.82 11.59 9.69
N PRO A 390 -16.53 12.01 8.61
CA PRO A 390 -17.97 11.80 8.52
C PRO A 390 -18.34 10.31 8.46
N SER A 391 -19.59 9.98 8.80
CA SER A 391 -20.08 8.60 8.66
C SER A 391 -20.26 8.21 7.20
N GLY A 392 -20.15 6.92 6.90
CA GLY A 392 -20.39 6.38 5.56
C GLY A 392 -21.73 6.80 4.95
N GLN A 393 -22.82 6.75 5.73
CA GLN A 393 -24.15 7.18 5.29
C GLN A 393 -24.20 8.66 4.86
N ARG A 394 -23.47 9.53 5.56
CA ARG A 394 -23.43 10.97 5.24
C ARG A 394 -22.62 11.23 3.98
N VAL A 395 -21.52 10.49 3.80
CA VAL A 395 -20.71 10.56 2.59
C VAL A 395 -21.49 10.03 1.39
N ALA A 396 -22.18 8.88 1.53
CA ALA A 396 -23.05 8.33 0.50
C ALA A 396 -24.12 9.36 0.08
N ALA A 397 -24.83 9.95 1.04
CA ALA A 397 -25.82 10.98 0.77
C ALA A 397 -25.23 12.21 0.05
N ALA A 398 -24.05 12.69 0.47
CA ALA A 398 -23.37 13.80 -0.18
C ALA A 398 -22.86 13.47 -1.60
N MET A 399 -22.66 12.18 -1.89
CA MET A 399 -22.31 11.69 -3.22
C MET A 399 -23.54 11.36 -4.08
N GLU A 400 -24.75 11.52 -3.56
CA GLU A 400 -26.00 11.06 -4.18
C GLU A 400 -25.99 9.55 -4.48
N ILE A 401 -25.36 8.79 -3.60
CA ILE A 401 -25.29 7.33 -3.63
C ILE A 401 -26.23 6.79 -2.56
N GLU A 402 -27.02 5.77 -2.91
CA GLU A 402 -27.87 5.07 -1.95
C GLU A 402 -27.02 4.46 -0.84
N ALA A 403 -27.34 4.81 0.41
CA ALA A 403 -26.60 4.30 1.54
C ALA A 403 -26.96 2.84 1.81
N LEU A 404 -25.99 2.05 2.29
CA LEU A 404 -26.24 0.69 2.79
C LEU A 404 -27.45 0.65 3.74
N PRO A 405 -28.33 -0.35 3.57
CA PRO A 405 -29.48 -0.54 4.45
C PRO A 405 -29.01 -0.90 5.87
N GLU A 406 -29.81 -0.55 6.88
CA GLU A 406 -29.44 -0.76 8.29
C GLU A 406 -29.28 -2.25 8.64
N GLU A 407 -29.95 -3.14 7.90
CA GLU A 407 -29.86 -4.59 8.01
C GLU A 407 -28.46 -5.08 7.67
N ALA A 408 -27.78 -4.44 6.71
CA ALA A 408 -26.40 -4.75 6.35
C ALA A 408 -25.38 -4.28 7.41
N LEU A 409 -25.82 -3.57 8.46
CA LEU A 409 -24.98 -3.04 9.53
C LEU A 409 -25.48 -3.50 10.91
N ALA A 410 -26.23 -4.60 10.96
CA ALA A 410 -26.89 -5.10 12.16
C ALA A 410 -25.91 -5.39 13.32
N GLU A 411 -24.69 -5.85 13.01
CA GLU A 411 -23.60 -6.10 13.95
C GLU A 411 -23.13 -4.83 14.69
N LEU A 412 -23.42 -3.64 14.13
CA LEU A 412 -23.13 -2.35 14.75
C LEU A 412 -24.30 -1.76 15.56
N LYS A 413 -25.47 -2.45 15.59
CA LYS A 413 -26.63 -2.02 16.39
C LYS A 413 -26.34 -1.94 17.89
N PRO A 414 -25.66 -2.93 18.53
CA PRO A 414 -25.34 -2.86 19.96
C PRO A 414 -24.50 -1.64 20.36
N TYR A 415 -23.77 -1.06 19.41
CA TYR A 415 -22.91 0.10 19.62
C TYR A 415 -23.54 1.43 19.17
N ASN A 416 -24.79 1.41 18.69
CA ASN A 416 -25.46 2.58 18.08
C ASN A 416 -24.66 3.22 16.93
N LEU A 417 -23.98 2.39 16.12
CA LEU A 417 -23.16 2.82 14.98
C LEU A 417 -23.73 2.43 13.61
N HIS A 418 -24.77 1.59 13.55
CA HIS A 418 -25.43 1.19 12.30
C HIS A 418 -26.03 2.35 11.47
N LYS A 419 -26.36 3.49 12.09
CA LYS A 419 -26.87 4.70 11.40
C LYS A 419 -25.83 5.80 11.19
N ARG A 420 -24.62 5.60 11.71
CA ARG A 420 -23.52 6.59 11.73
C ARG A 420 -22.17 5.90 11.70
N THR A 421 -22.02 5.00 10.74
CA THR A 421 -20.91 4.04 10.70
C THR A 421 -19.59 4.74 10.39
N PRO A 422 -18.49 4.46 11.11
CA PRO A 422 -17.17 4.94 10.73
C PRO A 422 -16.87 4.63 9.26
N LEU A 423 -16.43 5.62 8.49
CA LEU A 423 -16.31 5.53 7.04
C LEU A 423 -15.47 4.33 6.57
N TRP A 424 -14.37 3.99 7.23
CA TRP A 424 -13.56 2.81 6.90
C TRP A 424 -14.37 1.52 6.96
N TYR A 425 -15.06 1.29 8.07
CA TYR A 425 -15.91 0.10 8.24
C TYR A 425 -17.02 0.09 7.19
N TYR A 426 -17.61 1.25 6.91
CA TYR A 426 -18.64 1.38 5.89
C TYR A 426 -18.13 0.99 4.50
N CYS A 427 -16.96 1.49 4.07
CA CYS A 427 -16.38 1.14 2.77
C CYS A 427 -16.09 -0.36 2.65
N LEU A 428 -15.64 -1.01 3.74
CA LEU A 428 -15.44 -2.46 3.77
C LEU A 428 -16.76 -3.21 3.65
N LYS A 429 -17.79 -2.82 4.42
CA LYS A 429 -19.11 -3.44 4.32
C LYS A 429 -19.78 -3.18 2.98
N GLU A 430 -19.53 -2.02 2.38
CA GLU A 430 -20.05 -1.66 1.07
C GLU A 430 -19.47 -2.55 -0.02
N ALA A 431 -18.16 -2.81 0.00
CA ALA A 431 -17.51 -3.74 -0.91
C ALA A 431 -18.07 -5.17 -0.77
N ASP A 432 -18.23 -5.66 0.47
CA ASP A 432 -18.84 -6.96 0.79
C ASP A 432 -20.25 -7.08 0.16
N VAL A 433 -21.13 -6.13 0.45
CA VAL A 433 -22.55 -6.18 0.04
C VAL A 433 -22.75 -5.94 -1.46
N THR A 434 -22.01 -5.01 -2.05
CA THR A 434 -22.28 -4.55 -3.42
C THR A 434 -21.42 -5.23 -4.48
N ALA A 435 -20.29 -5.83 -4.07
CA ALA A 435 -19.30 -6.40 -4.97
C ALA A 435 -18.75 -7.76 -4.51
N ASP A 436 -19.39 -8.42 -3.53
CA ASP A 436 -18.92 -9.69 -2.95
C ASP A 436 -17.46 -9.59 -2.44
N GLY A 437 -17.07 -8.40 -1.99
CA GLY A 437 -15.72 -8.07 -1.54
C GLY A 437 -14.63 -8.14 -2.63
N LYS A 438 -14.99 -8.23 -3.91
CA LYS A 438 -14.04 -8.36 -5.02
C LYS A 438 -13.31 -7.05 -5.35
N HIS A 439 -14.01 -5.93 -5.21
CA HIS A 439 -13.47 -4.58 -5.37
C HIS A 439 -14.22 -3.62 -4.45
N LEU A 440 -13.73 -2.39 -4.31
CA LEU A 440 -14.41 -1.36 -3.53
C LEU A 440 -15.81 -1.05 -4.07
N GLY A 441 -16.75 -0.78 -3.16
CA GLY A 441 -18.10 -0.34 -3.49
C GLY A 441 -18.18 1.11 -3.99
N PRO A 442 -19.39 1.62 -4.29
CA PRO A 442 -19.58 2.94 -4.91
C PRO A 442 -18.94 4.12 -4.16
N VAL A 443 -19.11 4.25 -2.84
CA VAL A 443 -18.52 5.32 -2.04
C VAL A 443 -17.02 5.15 -1.94
N GLY A 444 -16.55 3.99 -1.46
CA GLY A 444 -15.13 3.73 -1.26
C GLY A 444 -14.34 3.85 -2.56
N GLY A 445 -14.85 3.24 -3.62
CA GLY A 445 -14.25 3.24 -4.95
C GLY A 445 -14.21 4.63 -5.57
N ARG A 446 -15.25 5.45 -5.38
CA ARG A 446 -15.27 6.84 -5.87
C ARG A 446 -14.23 7.70 -5.17
N ILE A 447 -14.11 7.60 -3.85
CA ILE A 447 -13.08 8.32 -3.08
C ILE A 447 -11.70 7.94 -3.58
N VAL A 448 -11.39 6.64 -3.65
CA VAL A 448 -10.07 6.15 -4.06
C VAL A 448 -9.76 6.54 -5.50
N GLY A 449 -10.68 6.29 -6.42
CA GLY A 449 -10.49 6.58 -7.84
C GLY A 449 -10.29 8.05 -8.12
N GLU A 450 -11.14 8.93 -7.59
CA GLU A 450 -11.03 10.36 -7.88
C GLU A 450 -9.77 10.98 -7.29
N VAL A 451 -9.37 10.57 -6.08
CA VAL A 451 -8.14 11.07 -5.46
C VAL A 451 -6.94 10.60 -6.27
N MET A 452 -6.76 9.30 -6.50
CA MET A 452 -5.58 8.80 -7.20
C MET A 452 -5.46 9.32 -8.65
N ILE A 453 -6.56 9.33 -9.41
CA ILE A 453 -6.58 9.91 -10.76
C ILE A 453 -6.32 11.42 -10.69
N GLY A 454 -6.85 12.10 -9.68
CA GLY A 454 -6.59 13.51 -9.45
C GLY A 454 -5.12 13.80 -9.13
N LEU A 455 -4.45 13.01 -8.29
CA LEU A 455 -3.03 13.17 -8.01
C LEU A 455 -2.21 13.08 -9.30
N LEU A 456 -2.52 12.11 -10.18
CA LEU A 456 -1.84 11.97 -11.47
C LEU A 456 -2.10 13.16 -12.41
N GLN A 457 -3.35 13.64 -12.49
CA GLN A 457 -3.71 14.82 -13.28
C GLN A 457 -3.13 16.13 -12.74
N GLY A 458 -2.89 16.21 -11.42
CA GLY A 458 -2.29 17.38 -10.78
C GLY A 458 -0.77 17.39 -10.80
N ASP A 459 -0.13 16.23 -11.02
CA ASP A 459 1.32 16.11 -11.16
C ASP A 459 1.77 16.53 -12.56
N LYS A 460 2.49 17.65 -12.63
CA LYS A 460 3.05 18.16 -13.88
C LYS A 460 4.05 17.21 -14.51
N THR A 461 4.64 16.28 -13.76
CA THR A 461 5.63 15.31 -14.26
C THR A 461 5.02 13.96 -14.67
N SER A 462 3.70 13.81 -14.47
CA SER A 462 2.97 12.61 -14.86
C SER A 462 2.87 12.49 -16.39
N TYR A 463 2.84 11.25 -16.89
CA TYR A 463 2.56 11.02 -18.31
C TYR A 463 1.21 11.62 -18.72
N LEU A 464 0.19 11.60 -17.86
CA LEU A 464 -1.10 12.24 -18.14
C LEU A 464 -1.02 13.76 -18.36
N SER A 465 0.02 14.42 -17.84
CA SER A 465 0.22 15.87 -17.98
C SER A 465 1.22 16.22 -19.09
N GLN A 466 2.21 15.35 -19.31
CA GLN A 466 3.31 15.59 -20.24
C GLN A 466 3.05 15.01 -21.63
N ASP A 467 2.51 13.80 -21.69
CA ASP A 467 2.21 13.06 -22.93
C ASP A 467 1.06 12.06 -22.68
N PRO A 468 -0.21 12.52 -22.72
CA PRO A 468 -1.37 11.69 -22.38
C PRO A 468 -1.56 10.48 -23.31
N ASP A 469 -1.00 10.53 -24.51
CA ASP A 469 -1.04 9.45 -25.51
C ASP A 469 0.16 8.50 -25.38
N TRP A 470 1.09 8.77 -24.47
CA TRP A 470 2.23 7.92 -24.20
C TRP A 470 1.78 6.49 -23.85
N THR A 471 2.51 5.50 -24.37
CA THR A 471 2.27 4.09 -24.04
C THR A 471 3.57 3.40 -23.60
N PRO A 472 3.50 2.38 -22.71
CA PRO A 472 4.66 1.67 -22.22
C PRO A 472 5.51 0.99 -23.28
N VAL A 473 6.82 0.97 -23.05
CA VAL A 473 7.83 0.42 -23.97
C VAL A 473 8.56 -0.80 -23.40
N PHE A 474 8.41 -1.11 -22.11
CA PHE A 474 9.05 -2.27 -21.48
C PHE A 474 8.13 -3.48 -21.29
N GLY A 475 6.91 -3.44 -21.82
CA GLY A 475 5.98 -4.55 -21.74
C GLY A 475 6.24 -5.64 -22.75
N LYS A 476 5.77 -6.86 -22.46
CA LYS A 476 5.81 -7.98 -23.43
C LYS A 476 5.06 -7.66 -24.73
N LYS A 477 4.00 -6.85 -24.65
CA LYS A 477 3.25 -6.33 -25.78
C LYS A 477 3.32 -4.80 -25.78
N HIS A 478 3.51 -4.21 -26.94
CA HIS A 478 3.52 -2.76 -27.10
C HIS A 478 2.24 -2.14 -26.51
N GLY A 479 2.42 -1.09 -25.70
CA GLY A 479 1.33 -0.37 -25.05
C GLY A 479 0.62 -1.13 -23.92
N GLN A 480 1.21 -2.20 -23.40
CA GLN A 480 0.75 -2.89 -22.20
C GLN A 480 1.90 -2.94 -21.20
N PHE A 481 1.61 -2.73 -19.91
CA PHE A 481 2.61 -2.91 -18.86
C PHE A 481 1.91 -3.16 -17.53
N THR A 482 2.34 -4.23 -16.87
CA THR A 482 1.79 -4.72 -15.59
C THR A 482 2.92 -4.90 -14.58
N MET A 483 2.58 -5.22 -13.34
CA MET A 483 3.56 -5.65 -12.33
C MET A 483 4.37 -6.87 -12.78
N VAL A 484 3.76 -7.79 -13.53
CA VAL A 484 4.48 -8.95 -14.11
C VAL A 484 5.59 -8.50 -15.05
N ASP A 485 5.31 -7.52 -15.92
CA ASP A 485 6.32 -6.94 -16.81
C ASP A 485 7.42 -6.25 -16.01
N LEU A 486 7.06 -5.43 -15.01
CA LEU A 486 8.03 -4.74 -14.15
C LEU A 486 8.99 -5.72 -13.47
N LEU A 487 8.44 -6.76 -12.83
CA LEU A 487 9.22 -7.77 -12.10
C LEU A 487 10.12 -8.57 -13.05
N THR A 488 9.62 -8.88 -14.24
CA THR A 488 10.40 -9.56 -15.28
C THR A 488 11.56 -8.67 -15.76
N GLN A 489 11.30 -7.41 -16.07
CA GLN A 489 12.31 -6.45 -16.55
C GLN A 489 13.35 -6.11 -15.47
N ALA A 490 12.92 -6.08 -14.20
CA ALA A 490 13.82 -5.95 -13.06
C ALA A 490 14.73 -7.17 -12.84
N GLY A 491 14.46 -8.30 -13.50
CA GLY A 491 15.24 -9.52 -13.35
C GLY A 491 15.19 -10.10 -11.93
N VAL A 492 14.01 -10.05 -11.30
CA VAL A 492 13.78 -10.57 -9.94
C VAL A 492 12.92 -11.84 -9.91
N VAL A 493 12.49 -12.34 -11.08
CA VAL A 493 11.64 -13.52 -11.21
C VAL A 493 12.51 -14.77 -11.30
N THR A 494 12.21 -15.76 -10.47
CA THR A 494 12.90 -17.06 -10.42
C THR A 494 12.51 -17.93 -11.60
N GLU A 495 13.46 -18.61 -12.23
CA GLU A 495 13.20 -19.63 -13.23
C GLU A 495 12.73 -20.94 -12.55
N LEU A 496 11.72 -21.62 -13.12
CA LEU A 496 10.96 -22.67 -12.43
C LEU A 496 11.27 -24.10 -12.85
#